data_AF-A0A8C8AT88-F1
#
_entry.id   AF-A0A8C8AT88-F1
#
_cell.length_a   1.000
_cell.length_b   1.000
_cell.length_c   1.000
_cell.angle_alpha   90.00
_cell.angle_beta   90.00
_cell.angle_gamma   90.00
#
_symmetry.space_group_name_H-M   'P 1'
#
loop_
_entity.id
_entity.type
_entity.pdbx_description
1 polymer ?
#
loop_
_entity_poly.entity_id
_entity_poly.type
_entity_poly.pdbx_seq_one_letter_code
_entity_poly.pdbx_strand_id
1 'polypeptide(L)'
;MVGALLSTVRKLWTQLQPPCPSCVLTTFWLHLLSWSTQMELLAETYGNIYTLWFGWTPVIILNGFQAVKDGMTTHPEDVSGRMVSPFFRALVIPSGIILASGHHWKHSRRFSLVTLRNLGLGKKSLEAWIQEEACCLIEVFARERGEIQIHM
;
A
#
# COMPACT_ATOMS: atom_id res chain seq x y z
N MET A 1 -19.01 -30.80 -29.74
CA MET A 1 -17.79 -29.97 -29.86
C MET A 1 -18.01 -28.47 -29.60
N VAL A 2 -19.16 -27.89 -29.97
CA VAL A 2 -19.50 -26.46 -29.73
C VAL A 2 -19.75 -26.14 -28.24
N GLY A 3 -20.31 -27.07 -27.46
CA GLY A 3 -20.60 -26.86 -26.03
C GLY A 3 -19.38 -26.74 -25.12
N ALA A 4 -18.25 -27.37 -25.48
CA ALA A 4 -16.99 -27.21 -24.77
C ALA A 4 -16.32 -25.87 -25.11
N LEU A 5 -16.44 -25.41 -26.36
CA LEU A 5 -15.94 -24.10 -26.79
C LEU A 5 -16.68 -22.96 -26.06
N LEU A 6 -18.01 -23.08 -25.90
CA LEU A 6 -18.84 -22.10 -25.20
C LEU A 6 -18.54 -22.02 -23.70
N SER A 7 -18.22 -23.14 -23.04
CA SER A 7 -17.87 -23.13 -21.61
C SER A 7 -16.46 -22.59 -21.35
N THR A 8 -15.53 -22.82 -22.28
CA THR A 8 -14.18 -22.23 -22.24
C THR A 8 -14.21 -20.73 -22.53
N VAL A 9 -15.01 -20.28 -23.50
CA VAL A 9 -15.23 -18.84 -23.77
C VAL A 9 -15.93 -18.15 -22.61
N ARG A 10 -16.88 -18.81 -21.93
CA ARG A 10 -17.54 -18.29 -20.71
C ARG A 10 -16.57 -18.12 -19.54
N LYS A 11 -15.59 -19.03 -19.38
CA LYS A 11 -14.51 -18.89 -18.38
C LYS A 11 -13.52 -17.77 -18.74
N LEU A 12 -13.20 -17.62 -20.02
CA LEU A 12 -12.37 -16.54 -20.54
C LEU A 12 -13.04 -15.17 -20.32
N TRP A 13 -14.37 -15.09 -20.46
CA TRP A 13 -15.18 -13.88 -20.23
C TRP A 13 -15.31 -13.48 -18.75
N THR A 14 -15.24 -14.45 -17.82
CA THR A 14 -15.27 -14.17 -16.38
C THR A 14 -13.96 -13.64 -15.79
N GLN A 15 -12.83 -13.78 -16.50
CA GLN A 15 -11.52 -13.32 -16.00
C GLN A 15 -11.01 -12.02 -16.64
N LEU A 16 -11.46 -11.65 -17.85
CA LEU A 16 -10.95 -10.46 -18.52
C LEU A 16 -12.06 -9.75 -19.31
N GLN A 17 -12.65 -8.69 -18.75
CA GLN A 17 -12.92 -7.44 -19.48
C GLN A 17 -13.30 -6.28 -18.53
N PRO A 18 -12.97 -5.02 -18.91
CA PRO A 18 -13.06 -3.83 -18.07
C PRO A 18 -14.53 -3.48 -17.82
N PRO A 19 -14.87 -2.87 -16.67
CA PRO A 19 -16.26 -2.79 -16.32
C PRO A 19 -16.97 -1.67 -17.06
N CYS A 20 -18.15 -2.05 -17.55
CA CYS A 20 -19.26 -1.19 -17.90
C CYS A 20 -19.54 -0.07 -16.87
N PRO A 21 -20.35 0.94 -17.23
CA PRO A 21 -20.73 2.07 -16.37
C PRO A 21 -21.29 1.73 -14.97
N SER A 22 -21.63 0.48 -14.66
CA SER A 22 -22.04 0.04 -13.33
C SER A 22 -20.92 0.04 -12.28
N CYS A 23 -19.64 -0.12 -12.66
CA CYS A 23 -18.55 -0.07 -11.67
C CYS A 23 -18.25 1.33 -11.15
N VAL A 24 -18.60 2.37 -11.90
CA VAL A 24 -18.48 3.77 -11.46
C VAL A 24 -19.47 4.04 -10.32
N LEU A 25 -20.67 3.47 -10.39
CA LEU A 25 -21.67 3.60 -9.32
C LEU A 25 -21.23 2.86 -8.04
N THR A 26 -20.58 1.70 -8.16
CA THR A 26 -20.04 0.99 -6.98
C THR A 26 -18.84 1.70 -6.36
N THR A 27 -17.93 2.29 -7.15
CA THR A 27 -16.80 3.07 -6.60
C THR A 27 -17.26 4.36 -5.94
N PHE A 28 -18.35 4.97 -6.43
CA PHE A 28 -18.96 6.14 -5.79
C PHE A 28 -19.65 5.78 -4.46
N TRP A 29 -20.32 4.62 -4.36
CA TRP A 29 -20.87 4.12 -3.09
C TRP A 29 -19.78 3.72 -2.07
N LEU A 30 -18.65 3.20 -2.54
CA LEU A 30 -17.47 2.87 -1.74
C LEU A 30 -16.70 4.12 -1.23
N HIS A 31 -17.08 5.34 -1.61
CA HIS A 31 -16.47 6.54 -1.00
C HIS A 31 -17.09 6.92 0.35
N LEU A 32 -18.22 6.31 0.76
CA LEU A 32 -18.98 6.70 1.96
C LEU A 32 -18.67 5.85 3.22
N LEU A 33 -18.16 4.62 3.08
CA LEU A 33 -17.73 3.79 4.21
C LEU A 33 -16.21 3.85 4.40
N SER A 34 -15.74 3.57 5.63
CA SER A 34 -14.31 3.36 5.90
C SER A 34 -13.72 2.29 4.97
N TRP A 35 -12.51 2.53 4.48
CA TRP A 35 -11.84 1.64 3.53
C TRP A 35 -11.66 0.21 4.07
N SER A 36 -11.43 0.08 5.37
CA SER A 36 -11.21 -1.22 6.02
C SER A 36 -12.44 -2.12 5.95
N THR A 37 -13.62 -1.60 6.29
CA THR A 37 -14.87 -2.38 6.35
C THR A 37 -15.32 -2.82 4.96
N GLN A 38 -14.99 -2.04 3.93
CA GLN A 38 -15.30 -2.38 2.54
C GLN A 38 -14.46 -3.54 2.02
N MET A 39 -13.16 -3.56 2.33
CA MET A 39 -12.29 -4.65 1.90
C MET A 39 -12.66 -5.98 2.59
N GLU A 40 -13.14 -5.92 3.84
CA GLU A 40 -13.69 -7.07 4.55
C GLU A 40 -14.96 -7.60 3.88
N LEU A 41 -15.95 -6.74 3.61
CA LEU A 41 -17.20 -7.14 2.93
C LEU A 41 -16.96 -7.70 1.52
N LEU A 42 -16.03 -7.10 0.77
CA LEU A 42 -15.63 -7.57 -0.55
C LEU A 42 -14.92 -8.92 -0.48
N ALA A 43 -14.09 -9.15 0.54
CA ALA A 43 -13.43 -10.42 0.74
C ALA A 43 -14.39 -11.53 1.16
N GLU A 44 -15.44 -11.23 1.95
CA GLU A 44 -16.50 -12.20 2.24
C GLU A 44 -17.29 -12.59 0.98
N THR A 45 -17.52 -11.63 0.07
CA THR A 45 -18.34 -11.84 -1.12
C THR A 45 -17.57 -12.53 -2.27
N TYR A 46 -16.33 -12.12 -2.52
CA TYR A 46 -15.52 -12.55 -3.67
C TYR A 46 -14.33 -13.44 -3.30
N GLY A 47 -14.07 -13.61 -2.00
CA GLY A 47 -12.94 -14.36 -1.48
C GLY A 47 -11.69 -13.51 -1.24
N ASN A 48 -10.65 -14.16 -0.74
CA ASN A 48 -9.39 -13.53 -0.31
C ASN A 48 -8.58 -12.87 -1.44
N ILE A 49 -8.88 -13.15 -2.72
CA ILE A 49 -8.18 -12.58 -3.87
C ILE A 49 -9.23 -12.11 -4.87
N TYR A 50 -9.28 -10.81 -5.12
CA TYR A 50 -10.22 -10.23 -6.07
C TYR A 50 -9.60 -9.04 -6.82
N THR A 51 -10.20 -8.67 -7.95
CA THR A 51 -9.75 -7.53 -8.77
C THR A 51 -10.76 -6.40 -8.66
N LEU A 52 -10.29 -5.22 -8.25
CA LEU A 52 -11.06 -3.99 -8.22
C LEU A 52 -10.59 -3.05 -9.32
N TRP A 53 -11.51 -2.48 -10.09
CA TRP A 53 -11.17 -1.55 -11.15
C TRP A 53 -11.20 -0.12 -10.64
N PHE A 54 -10.03 0.52 -10.60
CA PHE A 54 -9.90 1.95 -10.37
C PHE A 54 -9.92 2.70 -11.69
N GLY A 55 -11.12 3.13 -12.11
CA GLY A 55 -11.32 3.73 -13.42
C GLY A 55 -10.93 2.75 -14.53
N TRP A 56 -9.85 3.06 -15.26
CA TRP A 56 -9.29 2.20 -16.31
C TRP A 56 -8.19 1.23 -15.84
N THR A 57 -7.75 1.33 -14.57
CA THR A 57 -6.65 0.51 -14.05
C THR A 57 -7.19 -0.62 -13.19
N PRO A 58 -6.96 -1.90 -13.54
CA PRO A 58 -7.28 -3.01 -12.66
C PRO A 58 -6.28 -3.08 -11.49
N VAL A 59 -6.79 -3.27 -10.28
CA VAL A 59 -6.01 -3.43 -9.05
C VAL A 59 -6.38 -4.75 -8.39
N ILE A 60 -5.41 -5.63 -8.24
CA ILE A 60 -5.61 -6.91 -7.55
C ILE A 60 -5.42 -6.68 -6.06
N ILE A 61 -6.41 -7.08 -5.27
CA ILE A 61 -6.41 -6.96 -3.81
C ILE A 61 -6.24 -8.35 -3.21
N LEU A 62 -5.26 -8.48 -2.32
CA LEU A 62 -5.00 -9.67 -1.52
C LEU A 62 -5.47 -9.37 -0.10
N ASN A 63 -6.54 -10.04 0.34
CA ASN A 63 -7.07 -9.96 1.69
C ASN A 63 -6.77 -11.27 2.45
N GLY A 64 -6.42 -11.15 3.73
CA GLY A 64 -6.07 -12.29 4.59
C GLY A 64 -4.59 -12.64 4.58
N PHE A 65 -4.12 -13.13 5.74
CA PHE A 65 -2.70 -13.39 5.99
C PHE A 65 -2.08 -14.38 4.99
N GLN A 66 -2.78 -15.46 4.65
CA GLN A 66 -2.25 -16.48 3.74
C GLN A 66 -2.09 -15.94 2.32
N ALA A 67 -3.08 -15.23 1.77
CA ALA A 67 -3.00 -14.66 0.44
C ALA A 67 -1.90 -13.58 0.33
N VAL A 68 -1.76 -12.74 1.35
CA VAL A 68 -0.70 -11.72 1.40
C VAL A 68 0.68 -12.37 1.52
N LYS A 69 0.83 -13.37 2.39
CA LYS A 69 2.08 -14.11 2.56
C LYS A 69 2.45 -14.78 1.25
N ASP A 70 1.56 -15.57 0.67
CA ASP A 70 1.81 -16.33 -0.56
C ASP A 70 2.13 -15.39 -1.73
N GLY A 71 1.43 -14.26 -1.85
CA GLY A 71 1.71 -13.24 -2.87
C GLY A 71 3.08 -12.56 -2.67
N MET A 72 3.44 -12.22 -1.44
CA MET A 72 4.73 -11.56 -1.16
C MET A 72 5.93 -12.51 -1.16
N THR A 73 5.74 -13.80 -0.89
CA THR A 73 6.86 -14.77 -0.80
C THR A 73 7.05 -15.63 -2.03
N THR A 74 5.98 -16.01 -2.72
CA THR A 74 6.05 -16.98 -3.84
C THR A 74 6.40 -16.29 -5.15
N HIS A 75 5.93 -15.06 -5.36
CA HIS A 75 6.18 -14.26 -6.57
C HIS A 75 6.61 -12.82 -6.21
N PRO A 76 7.69 -12.64 -5.44
CA PRO A 76 8.09 -11.32 -4.95
C PRO A 76 8.45 -10.36 -6.10
N GLU A 77 9.00 -10.85 -7.21
CA GLU A 77 9.31 -10.04 -8.39
C GLU A 77 8.06 -9.40 -9.01
N ASP A 78 6.97 -10.15 -9.14
CA ASP A 78 5.72 -9.69 -9.76
C ASP A 78 4.98 -8.68 -8.87
N VAL A 79 5.08 -8.85 -7.55
CA VAL A 79 4.42 -7.98 -6.55
C VAL A 79 5.33 -6.82 -6.11
N SER A 80 6.64 -6.86 -6.42
CA SER A 80 7.59 -5.80 -6.05
C SER A 80 7.43 -4.52 -6.87
N GLY A 81 6.66 -4.56 -7.96
CA GLY A 81 6.34 -3.40 -8.77
C GLY A 81 5.54 -2.37 -7.97
N ARG A 82 6.06 -1.15 -7.85
CA ARG A 82 5.31 -0.04 -7.25
C ARG A 82 4.47 0.63 -8.32
N MET A 83 3.15 0.51 -8.21
CA MET A 83 2.23 1.25 -9.08
C MET A 83 2.33 2.74 -8.72
N VAL A 84 2.98 3.51 -9.58
CA VAL A 84 3.07 4.96 -9.42
C VAL A 84 1.79 5.56 -9.98
N SER A 85 0.89 5.99 -9.10
CA SER A 85 -0.28 6.77 -9.53
C SER A 85 0.21 8.02 -10.29
N PRO A 86 -0.43 8.41 -11.41
CA PRO A 86 -0.05 9.61 -12.17
C PRO A 86 -0.02 10.87 -11.29
N PHE A 87 -0.82 10.90 -10.21
CA PHE A 87 -0.79 11.94 -9.19
C PHE A 87 0.58 12.03 -8.47
N PHE A 88 1.10 10.90 -7.98
CA PHE A 88 2.40 10.86 -7.31
C PHE A 88 3.56 11.17 -8.27
N ARG A 89 3.41 10.83 -9.56
CA ARG A 89 4.40 11.16 -10.59
C ARG A 89 4.48 12.66 -10.89
N ALA A 90 3.38 13.38 -10.72
CA ALA A 90 3.31 14.83 -10.93
C ALA A 90 3.84 15.62 -9.72
N LEU A 91 3.65 15.11 -8.50
CA LEU A 91 4.09 15.78 -7.27
C LEU A 91 5.55 15.48 -6.89
N VAL A 92 6.05 14.29 -7.26
CA VAL A 92 7.36 13.82 -6.84
C VAL A 92 8.07 13.23 -8.04
N ILE A 93 9.32 13.66 -8.29
CA ILE A 93 10.20 13.00 -9.25
C ILE A 93 10.26 11.51 -8.84
N PRO A 94 10.12 10.54 -9.75
CA PRO A 94 10.12 9.10 -9.43
C PRO A 94 11.49 8.56 -8.94
N SER A 95 12.31 9.43 -8.32
CA SER A 95 13.57 9.18 -7.65
C SER A 95 13.35 9.00 -6.14
N GLY A 96 13.87 7.91 -5.57
CA GLY A 96 13.80 7.64 -4.13
C GLY A 96 13.59 6.16 -3.80
N ILE A 97 13.36 5.83 -2.53
CA ILE A 97 13.13 4.43 -2.08
C ILE A 97 11.64 4.08 -2.07
N ILE A 98 10.77 5.09 -1.94
CA ILE A 98 9.33 4.90 -1.73
C ILE A 98 8.57 4.73 -3.04
N LEU A 99 8.95 5.44 -4.11
CA LEU A 99 8.23 5.40 -5.39
C LEU A 99 9.03 4.79 -6.54
N ALA A 100 10.34 4.60 -6.38
CA ALA A 100 11.14 3.98 -7.43
C ALA A 100 10.89 2.47 -7.52
N SER A 101 11.10 1.93 -8.72
CA SER A 101 11.03 0.51 -9.03
C SER A 101 12.32 0.02 -9.70
N GLY A 102 12.46 -1.30 -9.82
CA GLY A 102 13.57 -1.93 -10.55
C GLY A 102 14.95 -1.72 -9.94
N HIS A 103 15.96 -1.53 -10.79
CA HIS A 103 17.37 -1.44 -10.37
C HIS A 103 17.65 -0.21 -9.50
N HIS A 104 17.03 0.93 -9.83
CA HIS A 104 17.18 2.17 -9.06
C HIS A 104 16.70 1.99 -7.61
N TRP A 105 15.55 1.33 -7.42
CA TRP A 105 15.05 1.02 -6.09
C TRP A 105 15.99 0.10 -5.29
N LYS A 106 16.48 -0.98 -5.92
CA LYS A 106 17.41 -1.93 -5.28
C LYS A 106 18.69 -1.23 -4.81
N HIS A 107 19.25 -0.36 -5.66
CA HIS A 107 20.46 0.38 -5.34
C HIS A 107 20.23 1.38 -4.19
N SER A 108 19.21 2.24 -4.31
CA SER A 108 18.88 3.24 -3.28
C SER A 108 18.53 2.58 -1.93
N ARG A 109 17.76 1.49 -1.93
CA ARG A 109 17.46 0.73 -0.71
C ARG A 109 18.72 0.16 -0.07
N ARG A 110 19.62 -0.45 -0.85
CA ARG A 110 20.87 -1.02 -0.32
C ARG A 110 21.76 0.07 0.27
N PHE A 111 21.94 1.17 -0.46
CA PHE A 111 22.73 2.30 0.00
C PHE A 111 22.17 2.86 1.32
N SER A 112 20.88 3.18 1.38
CA SER A 112 20.29 3.75 2.59
C SER A 112 20.30 2.80 3.78
N LEU A 113 20.07 1.49 3.58
CA LEU A 113 20.17 0.53 4.68
C LEU A 113 21.59 0.42 5.25
N VAL A 114 22.61 0.47 4.39
CA VAL A 114 24.02 0.47 4.82
C VAL A 114 24.33 1.76 5.58
N THR A 115 23.95 2.91 5.02
CA THR A 115 24.15 4.22 5.65
C THR A 115 23.45 4.29 7.01
N LEU A 116 22.19 3.85 7.12
CA LEU A 116 21.46 3.82 8.38
C LEU A 116 22.15 2.93 9.43
N ARG A 117 22.62 1.74 9.06
CA ARG A 117 23.39 0.88 9.97
C ARG A 117 24.72 1.51 10.42
N ASN A 118 25.39 2.24 9.52
CA ASN A 118 26.61 2.97 9.84
C ASN A 118 26.34 4.15 10.79
N LEU A 119 25.21 4.84 10.63
CA LEU A 119 24.72 5.89 11.53
C LEU A 119 24.23 5.36 12.88
N GLY A 120 24.27 4.05 13.11
CA GLY A 120 23.93 3.44 14.39
C GLY A 120 22.51 2.93 14.51
N LEU A 121 21.77 2.79 13.39
CA LEU A 121 20.48 2.08 13.40
C LEU A 121 20.66 0.66 13.96
N GLY A 122 20.01 0.39 15.10
CA GLY A 122 20.14 -0.87 15.84
C GLY A 122 21.32 -0.94 16.82
N LYS A 123 22.02 0.18 17.06
CA LYS A 123 23.08 0.30 18.09
C LYS A 123 22.61 1.21 19.22
N LYS A 124 23.20 1.03 20.41
CA LYS A 124 22.94 1.87 21.59
C LYS A 124 23.23 3.37 21.37
N SER A 125 24.05 3.72 20.38
CA SER A 125 24.32 5.11 20.03
C SER A 125 23.07 5.83 19.52
N LEU A 126 22.24 5.20 18.68
CA LEU A 126 21.02 5.82 18.20
C LEU A 126 19.94 5.89 19.30
N GLU A 127 19.92 4.90 20.19
CA GLU A 127 19.02 4.90 21.36
C GLU A 127 19.25 6.13 22.24
N ALA A 128 20.51 6.49 22.51
CA ALA A 128 20.85 7.68 23.27
C ALA A 128 20.35 8.97 22.59
N TRP A 129 20.49 9.09 21.26
CA TRP A 129 19.98 10.23 20.50
C TRP A 129 18.46 10.31 20.53
N ILE A 130 17.76 9.18 20.38
CA ILE A 130 16.29 9.14 20.47
C ILE A 130 15.83 9.56 21.88
N GLN A 131 16.54 9.13 22.92
CA GLN A 131 16.23 9.49 24.30
C GLN A 131 16.44 11.00 24.54
N GLU A 132 17.52 11.57 24.00
CA GLU A 132 17.79 13.02 24.07
C GLU A 132 16.68 13.83 23.39
N GLU A 133 16.27 13.45 22.18
CA GLU A 133 15.15 14.08 21.47
C GLU A 133 13.82 13.92 22.23
N ALA A 134 13.59 12.77 22.87
CA ALA A 134 12.40 12.56 23.71
C ALA A 134 12.41 13.45 24.96
N CYS A 135 13.56 13.64 25.60
CA CYS A 135 13.72 14.58 26.71
C CYS A 135 13.44 16.03 26.25
N CYS A 136 14.01 16.44 25.12
CA CYS A 136 13.74 17.75 24.52
C CYS A 136 12.23 17.94 24.24
N LEU A 137 11.56 16.93 23.68
CA LEU A 137 10.12 16.98 23.43
C LEU A 137 9.30 17.14 24.71
N ILE A 138 9.69 16.48 25.81
CA ILE A 138 9.03 16.62 27.12
C ILE A 138 9.23 18.04 27.67
N GLU A 139 10.43 18.61 27.54
CA GLU A 139 10.71 19.99 27.95
C GLU A 139 9.85 21.00 27.18
N VAL A 140 9.70 20.81 25.86
CA VAL A 140 8.79 21.62 25.03
C VAL A 140 7.35 21.49 25.52
N PHE A 141 6.85 20.27 25.77
CA PHE A 141 5.51 20.08 26.30
C PHE A 141 5.30 20.65 27.70
N ALA A 142 6.34 20.68 28.55
CA ALA A 142 6.27 21.29 29.88
C ALA A 142 6.20 22.82 29.78
N ARG A 143 6.92 23.42 28.82
CA ARG A 143 6.88 24.84 28.54
C ARG A 143 5.53 25.28 27.96
N GLU A 144 5.00 24.55 27.00
CA GLU A 144 3.69 24.82 26.36
C GLU A 144 2.51 24.58 27.32
N ARG A 145 2.62 23.63 28.27
CA ARG A 145 1.62 23.47 29.34
C ARG A 145 1.57 24.62 30.35
N GLY A 146 2.55 25.52 30.33
CA GLY A 146 2.45 26.82 31.02
C GLY A 146 1.53 27.81 30.31
N GLU A 147 1.25 27.62 29.01
CA GLU A 147 0.43 28.50 28.16
C GLU A 147 -0.94 27.89 27.81
N ILE A 148 -1.11 26.57 27.91
CA ILE A 148 -2.40 25.92 27.65
C ILE A 148 -3.25 25.97 28.93
N GLN A 149 -3.97 27.08 29.11
CA GLN A 149 -5.24 27.01 29.83
C GLN A 149 -6.11 25.96 29.14
N ILE A 150 -6.28 24.82 29.81
CA ILE A 150 -7.23 23.79 29.42
C ILE A 150 -8.62 24.39 29.65
N HIS A 151 -9.16 25.06 28.64
CA HIS A 151 -10.58 25.35 28.58
C HIS A 151 -11.30 24.03 28.36
N MET A 152 -11.63 23.38 29.47
CA MET A 152 -12.71 22.41 29.55
C MET A 152 -14.05 23.12 29.29
#